data_AF-A0A1M4Z418-F1
#
_entry.id   AF-A0A1M4Z418-F1
#
_cell.length_a   1.000
_cell.length_b   1.000
_cell.length_c   1.000
_cell.angle_alpha   90.00
_cell.angle_beta   90.00
_cell.angle_gamma   90.00
#
_symmetry.space_group_name_H-M   'P 1'
#
loop_
_entity.id
_entity.type
_entity.pdbx_description
1 polymer ?
#
loop_
_entity_poly.entity_id
_entity_poly.type
_entity_poly.pdbx_seq_one_letter_code
_entity_poly.pdbx_strand_id
1 'polypeptide(L)'
;MKKLNKNKGFTLVELIVVLAVMAVISSVAIPNFTNIKNKSKEKADNQTCETIKRTVIMLLADESIEGSEKTITYNANTKEIQGITDEKEKEHLKSALKEVKNPATDSSASYKIIISNDETVNVDIDKKAI
;
A
#
# COMPACT_ATOMS: atom_id res chain seq x y z
N MET A 1 63.58 -22.02 7.62
CA MET A 1 62.63 -22.91 6.90
C MET A 1 61.27 -22.21 6.83
N LYS A 2 60.81 -21.84 5.63
CA LYS A 2 59.54 -21.10 5.45
C LYS A 2 58.39 -22.11 5.29
N LYS A 3 57.52 -22.20 6.29
CA LYS A 3 56.37 -23.11 6.30
C LYS A 3 55.29 -22.55 5.35
N LEU A 4 55.01 -23.25 4.25
CA LEU A 4 53.91 -22.91 3.35
C LEU A 4 52.60 -23.26 4.07
N ASN A 5 51.88 -22.24 4.52
CA ASN A 5 50.56 -22.39 5.13
C ASN A 5 49.60 -22.98 4.08
N LYS A 6 49.19 -24.24 4.26
CA LYS A 6 48.14 -24.87 3.47
C LYS A 6 46.80 -24.27 3.86
N ASN A 7 46.41 -23.20 3.19
CA ASN A 7 45.04 -22.69 3.26
C ASN A 7 44.13 -23.76 2.63
N LYS A 8 43.41 -24.51 3.45
CA LYS A 8 42.34 -25.41 2.98
C LYS A 8 41.19 -24.55 2.48
N GLY A 9 41.24 -24.17 1.21
CA GLY A 9 40.14 -23.50 0.53
C GLY A 9 38.95 -24.44 0.37
N PHE A 10 37.76 -23.86 0.29
CA PHE A 10 36.50 -24.55 -0.01
C PHE A 10 36.61 -25.29 -1.35
N THR A 11 36.06 -26.49 -1.44
CA THR A 11 36.05 -27.22 -2.72
C THR A 11 34.98 -26.66 -3.64
N LEU A 12 35.22 -26.67 -4.96
CA LEU A 12 34.19 -26.28 -5.94
C LEU A 12 32.94 -27.18 -5.86
N VAL A 13 33.16 -28.46 -5.52
CA VAL A 13 32.07 -29.44 -5.37
C VAL A 13 31.15 -29.08 -4.20
N GLU A 14 31.71 -28.70 -3.05
CA GLU A 14 30.89 -28.25 -1.91
C GLU A 14 30.01 -27.04 -2.26
N LEU A 15 30.54 -26.10 -3.04
CA LEU A 15 29.77 -24.94 -3.46
C LEU A 15 28.62 -25.32 -4.42
N ILE A 16 28.88 -26.22 -5.37
CA ILE A 16 27.87 -26.66 -6.36
C ILE A 16 26.72 -27.41 -5.68
N VAL A 17 27.01 -28.29 -4.72
CA VAL A 17 25.97 -29.04 -4.00
C VAL A 17 25.08 -28.10 -3.17
N VAL A 18 25.66 -27.07 -2.54
CA VAL A 18 24.89 -26.07 -1.78
C VAL A 18 23.95 -25.29 -2.71
N LEU A 19 24.45 -24.81 -3.85
CA LEU A 19 23.62 -24.10 -4.83
C LEU A 19 22.50 -24.99 -5.37
N ALA A 20 22.76 -26.29 -5.59
CA ALA A 20 21.76 -27.24 -6.05
C ALA A 20 20.60 -27.40 -5.04
N VAL A 21 20.89 -27.55 -3.75
CA VAL A 21 19.85 -27.65 -2.71
C VAL A 21 19.11 -26.31 -2.52
N MET A 22 19.83 -25.18 -2.52
CA MET A 22 19.22 -23.86 -2.43
C MET A 22 18.29 -23.57 -3.61
N ALA A 23 18.62 -24.04 -4.82
CA ALA A 23 17.77 -23.87 -6.00
C ALA A 23 16.42 -24.61 -5.85
N VAL A 24 16.43 -25.84 -5.32
CA VAL A 24 15.20 -26.62 -5.09
C VAL A 24 14.29 -25.92 -4.07
N ILE A 25 14.84 -25.48 -2.94
CA ILE A 25 14.04 -24.78 -1.91
C ILE A 25 13.52 -23.44 -2.45
N SER A 26 14.38 -22.69 -3.15
CA SER A 26 14.01 -21.38 -3.71
C SER A 26 12.89 -21.48 -4.75
N SER A 27 12.88 -22.54 -5.55
CA SER A 27 11.83 -22.79 -6.57
C SER A 27 10.43 -22.81 -5.96
N VAL A 28 10.26 -23.38 -4.77
CA VAL A 28 8.96 -23.42 -4.07
C VAL A 28 8.74 -22.18 -3.20
N ALA A 29 9.81 -21.63 -2.60
CA ALA A 29 9.70 -20.50 -1.68
C ALA A 29 9.36 -19.17 -2.36
N ILE A 30 9.94 -18.87 -3.53
CA ILE A 30 9.76 -17.60 -4.26
C ILE A 30 8.28 -17.31 -4.61
N PRO A 31 7.50 -18.21 -5.24
CA PRO A 31 6.11 -17.92 -5.57
C PRO A 31 5.24 -17.75 -4.31
N ASN A 32 5.46 -18.58 -3.29
CA ASN A 32 4.73 -18.48 -2.02
C ASN A 32 5.01 -17.15 -1.31
N PHE A 33 6.29 -16.75 -1.23
CA PHE A 33 6.68 -15.49 -0.63
C PHE A 33 6.10 -14.29 -1.40
N THR A 34 6.09 -14.34 -2.73
CA THR A 34 5.49 -13.30 -3.58
C THR A 34 3.99 -13.16 -3.32
N ASN A 35 3.26 -14.26 -3.24
CA ASN A 35 1.83 -14.25 -2.90
C ASN A 35 1.56 -13.69 -1.50
N ILE A 36 2.33 -14.09 -0.49
CA ILE A 36 2.19 -13.58 0.88
C ILE A 36 2.48 -12.07 0.92
N LYS A 37 3.50 -11.61 0.20
CA LYS A 37 3.83 -10.19 0.08
C LYS A 37 2.68 -9.41 -0.56
N ASN A 38 2.09 -9.90 -1.63
CA ASN A 38 0.95 -9.25 -2.30
C ASN A 38 -0.28 -9.20 -1.39
N LYS A 39 -0.64 -10.32 -0.75
CA LYS A 39 -1.74 -10.35 0.23
C LYS A 39 -1.50 -9.42 1.42
N SER A 40 -0.25 -9.28 1.87
CA SER A 40 0.10 -8.36 2.96
C SER A 40 -0.09 -6.90 2.54
N LYS A 41 0.25 -6.56 1.29
CA LYS A 41 -0.01 -5.24 0.71
C LYS A 41 -1.51 -4.96 0.61
N GLU A 42 -2.29 -5.90 0.07
CA GLU A 42 -3.76 -5.79 -0.02
C GLU A 42 -4.40 -5.61 1.37
N LYS A 43 -3.91 -6.33 2.39
CA LYS A 43 -4.40 -6.17 3.75
C LYS A 43 -4.06 -4.80 4.35
N ALA A 44 -2.85 -4.30 4.12
CA ALA A 44 -2.44 -2.97 4.58
C ALA A 44 -3.27 -1.87 3.90
N ASP A 45 -3.58 -2.06 2.62
CA ASP A 45 -4.44 -1.18 1.84
C ASP A 45 -5.86 -1.15 2.38
N ASN A 46 -6.46 -2.31 2.64
CA ASN A 46 -7.79 -2.39 3.26
C ASN A 46 -7.83 -1.71 4.63
N GLN A 47 -6.79 -1.89 5.47
CA GLN A 47 -6.68 -1.20 6.75
C GLN A 47 -6.59 0.32 6.59
N THR A 48 -5.92 0.77 5.53
CA THR A 48 -5.81 2.20 5.22
C THR A 48 -7.14 2.76 4.72
N CYS A 49 -7.85 2.04 3.83
CA CYS A 49 -9.21 2.41 3.40
C CYS A 49 -10.19 2.51 4.58
N GLU A 50 -10.15 1.57 5.52
CA GLU A 50 -10.95 1.62 6.75
C GLU A 50 -10.61 2.83 7.63
N THR A 51 -9.33 3.19 7.70
CA THR A 51 -8.88 4.39 8.42
C THR A 51 -9.42 5.66 7.76
N ILE A 52 -9.30 5.77 6.43
CA ILE A 52 -9.84 6.89 5.65
C ILE A 52 -11.37 6.98 5.85
N LYS A 53 -12.07 5.86 5.73
CA LYS A 53 -13.53 5.77 5.92
C LYS A 53 -13.94 6.35 7.28
N ARG A 54 -13.28 5.94 8.36
CA ARG A 54 -13.55 6.45 9.71
C ARG A 54 -13.29 7.94 9.83
N THR A 55 -12.19 8.43 9.25
CA THR A 55 -11.87 9.86 9.24
C THR A 55 -12.93 10.67 8.49
N VAL A 56 -13.40 10.20 7.34
CA VAL A 56 -14.44 10.88 6.56
C VAL A 56 -15.79 10.86 7.30
N ILE A 57 -16.16 9.74 7.92
CA ILE A 57 -17.38 9.67 8.76
C ILE A 57 -17.31 10.68 9.91
N MET A 58 -16.14 10.84 10.55
CA MET A 58 -15.95 11.85 11.59
C MET A 58 -16.13 13.28 11.04
N LEU A 59 -15.57 13.57 9.86
CA LEU A 59 -15.74 14.88 9.23
C LEU A 59 -17.19 15.16 8.81
N LEU A 60 -17.94 14.14 8.39
CA LEU A 60 -19.38 14.25 8.12
C LEU A 60 -20.15 14.58 9.41
N ALA A 61 -19.84 13.88 10.51
CA ALA A 61 -20.48 14.10 11.80
C ALA A 61 -20.16 15.48 12.39
N ASP A 62 -18.96 16.01 12.13
CA ASP A 62 -18.53 17.35 12.55
C ASP A 62 -18.99 18.46 11.57
N GLU A 63 -19.83 18.13 10.57
CA GLU A 63 -20.33 19.04 9.52
C GLU A 63 -19.21 19.76 8.74
N SER A 64 -17.99 19.20 8.79
CA SER A 64 -16.81 19.76 8.10
C SER A 64 -16.80 19.45 6.60
N ILE A 65 -17.62 18.47 6.19
CA ILE A 65 -17.94 18.13 4.81
C ILE A 65 -19.44 17.82 4.71
N GLU A 66 -20.08 18.18 3.60
CA GLU A 66 -21.50 17.89 3.39
C GLU A 66 -21.73 16.39 3.09
N GLY A 67 -22.79 15.82 3.67
CA GLY A 67 -23.27 14.45 3.42
C GLY A 67 -24.00 14.24 2.10
N SER A 68 -23.85 15.15 1.13
CA SER A 68 -24.41 15.00 -0.21
C SER A 68 -23.65 13.92 -1.00
N GLU A 69 -24.35 13.21 -1.89
CA GLU A 69 -23.72 12.19 -2.73
C GLU A 69 -22.59 12.78 -3.57
N LYS A 70 -21.36 12.29 -3.34
CA LYS A 70 -20.17 12.76 -4.06
C LYS A 70 -19.08 11.69 -4.11
N THR A 71 -18.28 11.76 -5.16
CA THR A 71 -17.08 10.93 -5.33
C THR A 71 -15.84 11.81 -5.25
N ILE A 72 -14.98 11.50 -4.28
CA ILE A 72 -13.76 12.26 -3.98
C ILE A 72 -12.57 11.38 -4.31
N THR A 73 -11.60 11.94 -5.04
CA THR A 73 -10.32 11.26 -5.29
C THR A 73 -9.23 11.93 -4.47
N TYR A 74 -8.59 11.15 -3.60
CA TYR A 74 -7.45 11.58 -2.80
C TYR A 74 -6.16 10.93 -3.27
N ASN A 75 -5.20 11.75 -3.72
CA ASN A 75 -3.87 11.31 -4.07
C ASN A 75 -2.92 11.50 -2.88
N ALA A 76 -2.51 10.40 -2.25
CA ALA A 76 -1.62 10.46 -1.08
C ALA A 76 -0.17 10.88 -1.42
N ASN A 77 0.26 10.83 -2.69
CA ASN A 77 1.59 11.32 -3.09
C ASN A 77 1.60 12.85 -3.16
N THR A 78 0.64 13.42 -3.90
CA THR A 78 0.56 14.87 -4.13
C THR A 78 -0.21 15.60 -3.04
N LYS A 79 -0.89 14.86 -2.16
CA LYS A 79 -1.82 15.39 -1.14
C LYS A 79 -2.95 16.21 -1.76
N GLU A 80 -3.34 15.87 -2.98
CA GLU A 80 -4.40 16.54 -3.71
C GLU A 80 -5.74 15.83 -3.53
N ILE A 81 -6.80 16.62 -3.47
CA ILE A 81 -8.19 16.20 -3.41
C ILE A 81 -8.87 16.69 -4.70
N GLN A 82 -9.62 15.81 -5.35
CA GLN A 82 -10.43 16.10 -6.53
C GLN A 82 -11.88 15.64 -6.29
N GLY A 83 -12.84 16.19 -7.04
CA GLY A 83 -14.26 15.84 -6.91
C GLY A 83 -15.06 16.68 -5.91
N ILE A 84 -14.45 17.75 -5.37
CA ILE A 84 -15.09 18.75 -4.49
C ILE A 84 -14.81 20.14 -5.04
N THR A 85 -15.84 20.99 -5.07
CA THR A 85 -15.73 22.40 -5.50
C THR A 85 -15.56 23.37 -4.32
N ASP A 86 -16.05 23.01 -3.12
CA ASP A 86 -15.86 23.82 -1.92
C ASP A 86 -14.41 23.69 -1.40
N GLU A 87 -13.70 24.82 -1.33
CA GLU A 87 -12.28 24.84 -0.91
C GLU A 87 -12.10 24.62 0.60
N LYS A 88 -13.10 24.90 1.44
CA LYS A 88 -13.02 24.61 2.88
C LYS A 88 -13.10 23.11 3.11
N GLU A 89 -14.09 22.43 2.51
CA GLU A 89 -14.22 20.97 2.58
C GLU A 89 -12.92 20.27 2.14
N LYS A 90 -12.35 20.75 1.03
CA LYS A 90 -11.11 20.25 0.47
C LYS A 90 -9.93 20.40 1.43
N GLU A 91 -9.81 21.52 2.12
CA GLU A 91 -8.75 21.76 3.11
C GLU A 91 -8.93 20.88 4.36
N HIS A 92 -10.17 20.72 4.85
CA HIS A 92 -10.47 19.82 5.97
C HIS A 92 -10.07 18.37 5.65
N LEU A 93 -10.46 17.86 4.48
CA LEU A 93 -10.08 16.53 4.01
C LEU A 93 -8.56 16.39 3.82
N LYS A 94 -7.92 17.39 3.21
CA LYS A 94 -6.47 17.37 2.99
C LYS A 94 -5.70 17.31 4.31
N SER A 95 -6.12 18.10 5.30
CA SER A 95 -5.52 18.11 6.63
C SER A 95 -5.72 16.78 7.35
N ALA A 96 -6.94 16.24 7.31
CA ALA A 96 -7.29 14.98 7.99
C ALA A 96 -6.61 13.75 7.38
N LEU A 97 -6.36 13.76 6.06
CA LEU A 97 -5.77 12.62 5.35
C LEU A 97 -4.26 12.76 5.13
N LYS A 98 -3.60 13.85 5.55
CA LYS A 98 -2.19 14.14 5.23
C LYS A 98 -1.21 13.00 5.58
N GLU A 99 -1.46 12.26 6.65
CA GLU A 99 -0.60 11.18 7.15
C GLU A 99 -0.84 9.84 6.43
N VAL A 100 -1.92 9.76 5.64
CA VAL A 100 -2.23 8.56 4.86
C VAL A 100 -1.14 8.35 3.82
N LYS A 101 -0.64 7.11 3.78
CA LYS A 101 0.34 6.65 2.81
C LYS A 101 -0.34 6.17 1.53
N ASN A 102 0.42 6.14 0.46
CA ASN A 102 -0.02 5.57 -0.81
C ASN A 102 -0.36 4.09 -0.70
N PRO A 103 -1.24 3.59 -1.59
CA PRO A 103 -1.53 2.17 -1.64
C PRO A 103 -0.25 1.35 -1.81
N ALA A 104 -0.10 0.33 -0.97
CA ALA A 104 1.01 -0.60 -0.94
C ALA A 104 0.99 -1.56 -2.14
N THR A 105 -0.20 -1.85 -2.68
CA THR A 105 -0.37 -2.64 -3.90
C THR A 105 0.06 -1.86 -5.15
N ASP A 106 -0.30 -0.57 -5.24
CA ASP A 106 0.04 0.32 -6.34
C ASP A 106 0.34 1.73 -5.84
N SER A 107 1.63 2.09 -5.80
CA SER A 107 2.08 3.38 -5.30
C SER A 107 1.69 4.57 -6.19
N SER A 108 1.21 4.32 -7.41
CA SER A 108 0.70 5.35 -8.33
C SER A 108 -0.82 5.56 -8.22
N ALA A 109 -1.53 4.64 -7.55
CA ALA A 109 -2.98 4.71 -7.38
C ALA A 109 -3.39 5.77 -6.34
N SER A 110 -4.64 6.21 -6.44
CA SER A 110 -5.28 7.14 -5.51
C SER A 110 -6.41 6.46 -4.73
N TYR A 111 -6.87 7.04 -3.64
CA TYR A 111 -8.06 6.57 -2.92
C TYR A 111 -9.29 7.23 -3.49
N LYS A 112 -10.34 6.45 -3.77
CA LYS A 112 -11.66 6.90 -4.16
C LYS A 112 -12.59 6.75 -2.98
N ILE A 113 -13.11 7.87 -2.50
CA ILE A 113 -14.04 7.97 -1.39
C ILE A 113 -15.40 8.28 -1.99
N ILE A 114 -16.39 7.43 -1.72
CA ILE A 114 -17.76 7.57 -2.21
C ILE A 114 -18.64 7.81 -1.00
N ILE A 115 -19.27 8.98 -0.97
CA ILE A 115 -20.30 9.34 0.00
C ILE A 115 -21.63 9.16 -0.73
N SER A 116 -22.52 8.33 -0.18
CA SER A 116 -23.85 8.07 -0.73
C SER A 116 -24.91 8.95 -0.05
N ASN A 117 -26.10 9.06 -0.64
CA ASN A 117 -27.21 9.89 -0.10
C ASN A 117 -27.70 9.46 1.31
N ASP A 118 -27.38 8.24 1.73
CA ASP A 118 -27.66 7.72 3.08
C ASP A 118 -26.48 7.94 4.04
N GLU A 119 -25.56 8.85 3.69
CA GLU A 119 -24.33 9.17 4.41
C GLU A 119 -23.37 7.97 4.58
N THR A 120 -23.59 6.87 3.85
CA THR A 120 -22.65 5.76 3.86
C THR A 120 -21.38 6.13 3.10
N VAL A 121 -20.24 5.85 3.73
CA VAL A 121 -18.91 6.10 3.15
C VAL A 121 -18.27 4.77 2.73
N ASN A 122 -17.88 4.69 1.47
CA ASN A 122 -17.07 3.59 0.94
C ASN A 122 -15.73 4.14 0.42
N VAL A 123 -14.66 3.37 0.60
CA VAL A 123 -13.32 3.79 0.18
C VAL A 123 -12.66 2.64 -0.56
N ASP A 124 -12.30 2.90 -1.81
CA ASP A 124 -11.63 1.96 -2.70
C ASP A 124 -10.32 2.55 -3.22
N ILE A 125 -9.46 1.69 -3.77
CA ILE A 125 -8.25 2.13 -4.47
C ILE A 125 -8.60 2.31 -5.94
N ASP A 126 -8.51 3.53 -6.43
CA ASP A 126 -8.66 3.85 -7.85
C ASP A 126 -7.32 3.59 -8.55
N LYS A 127 -7.22 2.41 -9.15
CA LYS A 127 -6.12 2.09 -10.05
C LYS A 127 -6.27 3.01 -11.24
N LYS A 128 -5.29 3.90 -11.45
CA LYS A 128 -5.22 4.70 -12.68
C LYS A 128 -5.25 3.69 -13.84
N ALA A 129 -6.25 3.77 -14.70
CA ALA A 129 -6.24 2.99 -15.93
C ALA A 129 -4.95 3.36 -16.67
N ILE A 130 -4.07 2.37 -16.86
CA ILE A 130 -2.88 2.50 -17.69
C ILE A 130 -3.32 2.71 -19.13
#